data_AF-A0A3E0H627-F1
#
_entry.id   AF-A0A3E0H627-F1
#
_cell.length_a   1.000
_cell.length_b   1.000
_cell.length_c   1.000
_cell.angle_alpha   90.00
_cell.angle_beta   90.00
_cell.angle_gamma   90.00
#
_symmetry.space_group_name_H-M   'P 1'
#
loop_
_entity.id
_entity.type
_entity.pdbx_description
1 polymer ?
#
loop_
_entity_poly.entity_id
_entity_poly.type
_entity_poly.pdbx_seq_one_letter_code
_entity_poly.pdbx_strand_id
1 'polypeptide(L)'
;MKRLMCVVLALSVLPACSGFFRDRSLAYVDAQSTPPLNIPADVSTRPITPLYPVPEVAASAVEAPAEAPFPPTLKTQVSVDMAALPAAPGRTPVKFGTDGNGVPELRVVGPRERVWDELGRTLKAIDVTIKDRNQSLGLVYITIAEQDYQLRMIRATEAYVISLQRDEETLAPVNLSRNLLGTLQVRWL
;
A
#
# COMPACT_ATOMS: atom_id res chain seq x y z
N MET A 1 -68.89 -0.37 -14.99
CA MET A 1 -68.12 -0.40 -13.72
C MET A 1 -66.80 -1.18 -13.81
N LYS A 2 -66.76 -2.43 -14.30
CA LYS A 2 -65.51 -3.21 -14.47
C LYS A 2 -64.40 -2.55 -15.30
N ARG A 3 -64.75 -1.86 -16.41
CA ARG A 3 -63.77 -1.19 -17.28
C ARG A 3 -63.12 0.04 -16.64
N LEU A 4 -63.85 0.78 -15.81
CA LEU A 4 -63.32 1.93 -15.08
C LEU A 4 -62.36 1.48 -13.98
N MET A 5 -62.67 0.36 -13.32
CA MET A 5 -61.83 -0.26 -12.29
C MET A 5 -60.50 -0.79 -12.87
N CYS A 6 -60.50 -1.35 -14.08
CA CYS A 6 -59.26 -1.76 -14.76
C CYS A 6 -58.38 -0.57 -15.16
N VAL A 7 -58.98 0.57 -15.56
CA VAL A 7 -58.23 1.78 -15.92
C VAL A 7 -57.59 2.42 -14.70
N VAL A 8 -58.29 2.48 -13.56
CA VAL A 8 -57.75 3.00 -12.30
C VAL A 8 -56.62 2.10 -11.77
N LEU A 9 -56.77 0.77 -11.86
CA LEU A 9 -55.73 -0.19 -11.47
C LEU A 9 -54.47 -0.08 -12.37
N ALA A 10 -54.64 0.16 -13.67
CA ALA A 10 -53.51 0.35 -14.59
C ALA A 10 -52.78 1.69 -14.35
N LEU A 11 -53.50 2.74 -13.96
CA LEU A 11 -52.92 4.06 -13.72
C LEU A 11 -52.09 4.12 -12.42
N SER A 12 -52.43 3.32 -11.40
CA SER A 12 -51.65 3.24 -10.15
C SER A 12 -50.32 2.50 -10.28
N VAL A 13 -50.08 1.75 -11.38
CA VAL A 13 -48.86 0.96 -11.59
C VAL A 13 -47.83 1.70 -12.47
N LEU A 14 -48.18 2.87 -13.02
CA LEU A 14 -47.34 3.63 -13.95
C LEU A 14 -46.25 4.57 -13.39
N PRO A 15 -46.04 4.82 -12.08
CA PRO A 15 -44.89 5.62 -11.64
C PRO A 15 -43.65 4.73 -11.40
N ALA A 16 -43.15 4.06 -12.45
CA ALA A 16 -42.07 3.06 -12.31
C ALA A 16 -40.68 3.52 -12.79
N CYS A 17 -40.53 4.67 -13.46
CA CYS A 17 -39.27 4.97 -14.17
C CYS A 17 -38.39 6.09 -13.61
N SER A 18 -38.79 6.85 -12.58
CA SER A 18 -37.91 7.87 -11.99
C SER A 18 -38.09 8.13 -10.49
N GLY A 19 -39.18 7.67 -9.87
CA GLY A 19 -39.45 7.91 -8.45
C GLY A 19 -38.94 6.84 -7.47
N PHE A 20 -38.55 5.66 -7.96
CA PHE A 20 -38.21 4.53 -7.09
C PHE A 20 -36.77 4.58 -6.56
N PHE A 21 -35.86 5.22 -7.28
CA PHE A 21 -34.47 5.40 -6.86
C PHE A 21 -34.34 6.72 -6.11
N ARG A 22 -34.31 6.65 -4.77
CA ARG A 22 -33.98 7.81 -3.93
C ARG A 22 -32.55 8.22 -4.24
N ASP A 23 -32.34 9.50 -4.52
CA ASP A 23 -31.00 10.06 -4.58
C ASP A 23 -30.35 9.95 -3.19
N ARG A 24 -29.21 9.26 -3.13
CA ARG A 24 -28.38 9.10 -1.93
C ARG A 24 -27.01 9.76 -2.12
N SER A 25 -26.86 10.60 -3.14
CA SER A 25 -25.62 11.32 -3.44
C SER A 25 -25.07 12.06 -2.23
N LEU A 26 -25.93 12.58 -1.35
CA LEU A 26 -25.57 13.32 -0.14
C LEU A 26 -25.57 12.50 1.16
N ALA A 27 -25.80 11.19 1.10
CA ALA A 27 -25.87 10.36 2.30
C ALA A 27 -24.55 10.34 3.11
N TYR A 28 -23.43 10.73 2.49
CA TYR A 28 -22.14 10.87 3.17
C TYR A 28 -22.06 12.10 4.09
N VAL A 29 -22.91 13.12 3.90
CA VAL A 29 -22.93 14.34 4.73
C VAL A 29 -23.38 14.00 6.16
N ASP A 30 -24.30 13.05 6.30
CA ASP A 30 -24.81 12.58 7.59
C ASP A 30 -23.93 11.47 8.22
N ALA A 31 -22.83 11.06 7.55
CA ALA A 31 -21.99 9.97 8.03
C ALA A 31 -21.20 10.40 9.28
N GLN A 32 -21.27 9.59 10.33
CA GLN A 32 -20.56 9.84 11.58
C GLN A 32 -19.13 9.30 11.51
N SER A 33 -18.16 10.13 11.90
CA SER A 33 -16.78 9.69 12.08
C SER A 33 -16.64 8.91 13.38
N THR A 34 -15.96 7.77 13.34
CA THR A 34 -15.66 6.96 14.53
C THR A 34 -14.27 7.28 15.07
N PRO A 35 -14.10 7.38 16.40
CA PRO A 35 -12.80 7.63 17.00
C PRO A 35 -11.82 6.48 16.74
N PRO A 36 -10.50 6.74 16.79
CA PRO A 36 -9.48 5.70 16.74
C PRO A 36 -9.66 4.64 17.85
N LEU A 37 -9.18 3.43 17.57
CA LEU A 37 -9.21 2.33 18.52
C LEU A 37 -8.32 2.61 19.74
N ASN A 38 -8.89 2.51 20.95
CA ASN A 38 -8.14 2.60 22.20
C ASN A 38 -7.59 1.22 22.60
N ILE A 39 -6.28 1.12 22.76
CA ILE A 39 -5.60 -0.13 23.15
C ILE A 39 -5.37 -0.10 24.67
N PRO A 40 -5.81 -1.13 25.42
CA PRO A 40 -5.58 -1.20 26.85
C PRO A 40 -4.09 -1.44 27.17
N ALA A 41 -3.63 -0.96 28.33
CA ALA A 41 -2.21 -0.90 28.67
C ALA A 41 -1.54 -2.27 28.85
N ASP A 42 -2.32 -3.34 28.98
CA ASP A 42 -1.86 -4.72 29.12
C ASP A 42 -1.55 -5.40 27.78
N VAL A 43 -1.90 -4.79 26.65
CA VAL A 43 -1.69 -5.35 25.30
C VAL A 43 -0.63 -4.57 24.54
N SER A 44 0.50 -5.23 24.27
CA SER A 44 1.54 -4.69 23.39
C SER A 44 1.19 -4.98 21.93
N THR A 45 0.92 -3.95 21.15
CA THR A 45 0.70 -4.06 19.69
C THR A 45 1.72 -3.24 18.91
N ARG A 46 1.80 -3.51 17.60
CA ARG A 46 2.48 -2.59 16.68
C ARG A 46 1.79 -1.21 16.71
N PRO A 47 2.54 -0.11 16.52
CA PRO A 47 1.94 1.21 16.36
C PRO A 47 0.94 1.20 15.20
N ILE A 48 -0.30 1.63 15.46
CA ILE A 48 -1.35 1.71 14.44
C ILE A 48 -1.42 3.14 13.94
N THR A 49 -0.85 3.40 12.77
CA THR A 49 -0.93 4.71 12.10
C THR A 49 -1.93 4.58 10.94
N PRO A 50 -2.91 5.51 10.80
CA PRO A 50 -3.83 5.48 9.68
C PRO A 50 -3.08 5.74 8.38
N LEU A 51 -3.24 4.85 7.40
CA LEU A 51 -2.67 5.00 6.06
C LEU A 51 -3.26 6.20 5.30
N TYR A 52 -4.50 6.58 5.62
CA TYR A 52 -5.24 7.67 4.99
C TYR A 52 -5.78 8.63 6.06
N PRO A 53 -4.92 9.47 6.67
CA PRO A 53 -5.38 10.47 7.63
C PRO A 53 -6.25 11.51 6.92
N VAL A 54 -7.40 11.82 7.52
CA VAL A 54 -8.27 12.90 7.03
C VAL A 54 -7.70 14.23 7.57
N PRO A 55 -7.24 15.16 6.72
CA PRO A 55 -6.69 16.43 7.17
C PRO A 55 -7.79 17.35 7.72
N GLU A 56 -7.48 18.09 8.79
CA GLU A 56 -8.35 19.15 9.29
C GLU A 56 -8.37 20.32 8.30
N VAL A 57 -9.52 20.55 7.69
CA VAL A 57 -9.75 21.67 6.77
C VAL A 57 -10.94 22.48 7.26
N ALA A 58 -10.89 23.81 7.07
CA ALA A 58 -12.06 24.66 7.28
C ALA A 58 -13.09 24.34 6.19
N ALA A 59 -13.98 23.38 6.47
CA ALA A 59 -14.98 22.91 5.52
C ALA A 59 -16.22 23.81 5.53
N SER A 60 -16.71 24.17 4.34
CA SER A 60 -18.07 24.69 4.18
C SER A 60 -19.06 23.53 4.20
N ALA A 61 -20.24 23.73 4.80
CA ALA A 61 -21.30 22.73 4.79
C ALA A 61 -21.74 22.43 3.34
N VAL A 62 -21.90 21.15 3.00
CA VAL A 62 -22.44 20.72 1.71
C VAL A 62 -23.97 20.75 1.81
N GLU A 63 -24.61 21.59 1.01
CA GLU A 63 -26.07 21.75 0.97
C GLU A 63 -26.68 21.07 -0.27
N ALA A 64 -27.96 20.67 -0.17
CA ALA A 64 -28.69 20.04 -1.26
C ALA A 64 -29.40 21.07 -2.15
N PRO A 65 -29.41 20.89 -3.49
CA PRO A 65 -28.73 19.84 -4.25
C PRO A 65 -27.25 20.17 -4.49
N ALA A 66 -26.34 19.24 -4.20
CA ALA A 66 -24.93 19.43 -4.56
C ALA A 66 -24.72 18.98 -6.01
N GLU A 67 -24.27 19.90 -6.85
CA GLU A 67 -23.96 19.62 -8.25
C GLU A 67 -22.45 19.50 -8.43
N ALA A 68 -22.01 18.46 -9.15
CA ALA A 68 -20.60 18.24 -9.40
C ALA A 68 -20.04 19.39 -10.26
N PRO A 69 -18.83 19.90 -9.95
CA PRO A 69 -18.22 20.92 -10.78
C PRO A 69 -17.92 20.37 -12.17
N PHE A 70 -18.15 21.18 -13.20
CA PHE A 70 -17.82 20.81 -14.58
C PHE A 70 -16.30 20.59 -14.73
N PRO A 71 -15.88 19.65 -15.59
CA PRO A 71 -14.46 19.38 -15.81
C PRO A 71 -13.76 20.65 -16.31
N PRO A 72 -12.54 20.95 -15.81
CA PRO A 72 -11.75 22.06 -16.32
C PRO A 72 -11.42 21.82 -17.80
N THR A 73 -11.34 22.89 -18.59
CA THR A 73 -11.00 22.81 -20.02
C THR A 73 -9.66 22.10 -20.24
N LEU A 74 -9.63 21.16 -21.18
CA LEU A 74 -8.42 20.41 -21.53
C LEU A 74 -7.32 21.35 -22.06
N LYS A 75 -6.14 21.28 -21.44
CA LYS A 75 -4.92 21.85 -22.01
C LYS A 75 -4.31 20.81 -22.95
N THR A 76 -4.01 21.19 -24.19
CA THR A 76 -3.33 20.32 -25.16
C THR A 76 -2.03 19.80 -24.55
N GLN A 77 -1.95 18.49 -24.32
CA GLN A 77 -0.72 17.84 -23.86
C GLN A 77 0.22 17.66 -25.05
N VAL A 78 1.43 18.18 -24.94
CA VAL A 78 2.55 17.81 -25.82
C VAL A 78 3.01 16.42 -25.37
N SER A 79 2.90 15.43 -26.25
CA SER A 79 3.46 14.10 -26.03
C SER A 79 4.98 14.21 -25.93
N VAL A 80 5.53 13.96 -24.74
CA VAL A 80 6.97 13.74 -24.58
C VAL A 80 7.23 12.29 -24.96
N ASP A 81 7.88 12.06 -26.09
CA ASP A 81 8.38 10.75 -26.48
C ASP A 81 9.41 10.31 -25.43
N MET A 82 9.05 9.31 -24.64
CA MET A 82 9.95 8.75 -23.64
C MET A 82 10.86 7.76 -24.35
N ALA A 83 12.17 8.06 -24.38
CA ALA A 83 13.15 7.13 -24.92
C ALA A 83 13.05 5.78 -24.20
N ALA A 84 13.04 4.69 -24.97
CA ALA A 84 13.05 3.34 -24.42
C ALA A 84 14.25 3.17 -23.48
N LEU A 85 14.01 2.61 -22.30
CA LEU A 85 15.09 2.32 -21.34
C LEU A 85 16.15 1.46 -22.04
N PRO A 86 17.44 1.85 -22.00
CA PRO A 86 18.49 1.04 -22.58
C PRO A 86 18.55 -0.30 -21.84
N ALA A 87 18.45 -1.39 -22.59
CA ALA A 87 18.76 -2.73 -22.10
C ALA A 87 20.27 -2.86 -21.90
N ALA A 88 20.80 -2.20 -20.87
CA ALA A 88 22.11 -2.54 -20.33
C ALA A 88 22.00 -3.90 -19.61
N PRO A 89 23.05 -4.74 -19.59
CA PRO A 89 23.21 -5.75 -18.54
C PRO A 89 23.39 -4.99 -17.21
N GLY A 90 22.28 -4.48 -16.69
CA GLY A 90 22.23 -3.47 -15.65
C GLY A 90 22.01 -4.11 -14.28
N ARG A 91 22.63 -3.50 -13.27
CA ARG A 91 22.38 -3.77 -11.86
C ARG A 91 20.88 -3.76 -11.59
N THR A 92 20.39 -4.81 -10.93
CA THR A 92 18.98 -4.94 -10.55
C THR A 92 18.50 -3.67 -9.85
N PRO A 93 17.40 -3.03 -10.31
CA PRO A 93 16.92 -1.80 -9.71
C PRO A 93 16.55 -2.01 -8.24
N VAL A 94 17.25 -1.31 -7.36
CA VAL A 94 17.06 -1.39 -5.91
C VAL A 94 16.69 -0.01 -5.38
N LYS A 95 15.50 0.08 -4.78
CA LYS A 95 14.98 1.30 -4.17
C LYS A 95 14.82 1.07 -2.67
N PHE A 96 15.45 1.92 -1.88
CA PHE A 96 15.20 1.99 -0.44
C PHE A 96 14.00 2.91 -0.16
N GLY A 97 13.19 2.54 0.81
CA GLY A 97 12.02 3.32 1.22
C GLY A 97 11.54 2.92 2.61
N THR A 98 10.36 3.40 2.96
CA THR A 98 9.64 3.00 4.18
C THR A 98 8.24 2.57 3.82
N ASP A 99 7.68 1.64 4.60
CA ASP A 99 6.27 1.31 4.51
C ASP A 99 5.38 2.47 5.05
N GLY A 100 4.06 2.27 5.03
CA GLY A 100 3.10 3.24 5.56
C GLY A 100 3.18 3.45 7.09
N ASN A 101 3.93 2.61 7.81
CA ASN A 101 4.16 2.69 9.25
C ASN A 101 5.56 3.24 9.58
N GLY A 102 6.34 3.66 8.58
CA GLY A 102 7.70 4.18 8.75
C GLY A 102 8.78 3.12 8.94
N VAL A 103 8.46 1.84 8.71
CA VAL A 103 9.41 0.72 8.80
C VAL A 103 10.27 0.69 7.54
N PRO A 104 11.62 0.66 7.64
CA PRO A 104 12.50 0.60 6.48
C PRO A 104 12.30 -0.68 5.67
N GLU A 105 12.21 -0.53 4.35
CA GLU A 105 12.13 -1.64 3.41
C GLU A 105 12.99 -1.41 2.17
N LEU A 106 13.42 -2.50 1.54
CA LEU A 106 14.16 -2.48 0.30
C LEU A 106 13.34 -3.13 -0.82
N ARG A 107 13.09 -2.40 -1.90
CA ARG A 107 12.31 -2.85 -3.05
C ARG A 107 13.26 -3.19 -4.19
N VAL A 108 13.25 -4.44 -4.63
CA VAL A 108 14.16 -4.96 -5.66
C VAL A 108 13.36 -5.52 -6.83
N VAL A 109 13.55 -4.96 -8.03
CA VAL A 109 12.82 -5.36 -9.23
C VAL A 109 13.60 -6.42 -10.00
N GLY A 110 13.11 -7.65 -10.08
CA GLY A 110 13.75 -8.69 -10.89
C GLY A 110 13.17 -10.09 -10.68
N PRO A 111 13.70 -11.09 -11.41
CA PRO A 111 13.37 -12.50 -11.19
C PRO A 111 13.73 -12.94 -9.77
N ARG A 112 12.94 -13.83 -9.16
CA ARG A 112 13.10 -14.26 -7.76
C ARG A 112 14.49 -14.78 -7.48
N GLU A 113 14.97 -15.68 -8.34
CA GLU A 113 16.22 -16.40 -8.21
C GLU A 113 17.39 -15.42 -8.28
N ARG A 114 17.33 -14.46 -9.20
CA ARG A 114 18.33 -13.39 -9.31
C ARG A 114 18.37 -12.54 -8.05
N VAL A 115 17.23 -12.03 -7.58
CA VAL A 115 17.17 -11.21 -6.36
C VAL A 115 17.68 -11.98 -5.15
N TRP A 116 17.35 -13.27 -5.05
CA TRP A 116 17.80 -14.14 -3.97
C TRP A 116 19.32 -14.34 -3.96
N ASP A 117 19.90 -14.57 -5.12
CA ASP A 117 21.35 -14.77 -5.28
C ASP A 117 22.12 -13.47 -5.05
N GLU A 118 21.64 -12.36 -5.58
CA GLU A 118 22.19 -11.02 -5.37
C GLU A 118 22.14 -10.62 -3.89
N LEU A 119 21.03 -10.87 -3.19
CA LEU A 119 20.91 -10.65 -1.74
C LEU A 119 21.99 -11.43 -0.98
N GLY A 120 22.13 -12.73 -1.28
CA GLY A 120 23.11 -13.59 -0.62
C GLY A 120 24.56 -13.15 -0.87
N ARG A 121 24.89 -12.76 -2.11
CA ARG A 121 26.23 -12.24 -2.47
C ARG A 121 26.50 -10.90 -1.80
N THR A 122 25.52 -10.01 -1.79
CA THR A 122 25.63 -8.69 -1.15
C THR A 122 25.85 -8.82 0.34
N LEU A 123 25.08 -9.67 1.03
CA LEU A 123 25.25 -9.94 2.48
C LEU A 123 26.66 -10.44 2.82
N LYS A 124 27.20 -11.35 2.00
CA LYS A 124 28.59 -11.81 2.14
C LYS A 124 29.59 -10.69 1.89
N ALA A 125 29.35 -9.84 0.89
CA ALA A 125 30.25 -8.74 0.54
C ALA A 125 30.31 -7.62 1.59
N ILE A 126 29.33 -7.54 2.49
CA ILE A 126 29.28 -6.59 3.60
C ILE A 126 29.61 -7.25 4.95
N ASP A 127 30.23 -8.43 4.92
CA ASP A 127 30.68 -9.21 6.09
C ASP A 127 29.57 -9.54 7.11
N VAL A 128 28.31 -9.67 6.65
CA VAL A 128 27.21 -10.14 7.50
C VAL A 128 27.24 -11.66 7.59
N THR A 129 27.22 -12.17 8.83
CA THR A 129 27.20 -13.61 9.08
C THR A 129 25.82 -14.18 8.76
N ILE A 130 25.78 -15.13 7.83
CA ILE A 130 24.56 -15.84 7.41
C ILE A 130 24.53 -17.19 8.13
N LYS A 131 23.49 -17.43 8.95
CA LYS A 131 23.27 -18.71 9.64
C LYS A 131 22.61 -19.74 8.74
N ASP A 132 21.53 -19.34 8.08
CA ASP A 132 20.76 -20.21 7.19
C ASP A 132 19.99 -19.39 6.15
N ARG A 133 19.60 -20.04 5.05
CA ARG A 133 18.88 -19.43 3.92
C ARG A 133 17.84 -20.40 3.37
N ASN A 134 16.57 -20.04 3.49
CA ASN A 134 15.46 -20.78 2.92
C ASN A 134 14.86 -20.02 1.73
N GLN A 135 15.23 -20.43 0.51
CA GLN A 135 14.75 -19.79 -0.72
C GLN A 135 13.24 -19.92 -0.88
N SER A 136 12.66 -21.07 -0.54
CA SER A 136 11.23 -21.35 -0.66
C SER A 136 10.38 -20.41 0.18
N LEU A 137 10.82 -20.10 1.39
CA LEU A 137 10.16 -19.16 2.31
C LEU A 137 10.59 -17.70 2.10
N GLY A 138 11.67 -17.45 1.34
CA GLY A 138 12.23 -16.12 1.18
C GLY A 138 12.86 -15.59 2.48
N LEU A 139 13.44 -16.46 3.30
CA LEU A 139 14.00 -16.12 4.62
C LEU A 139 15.50 -16.33 4.66
N VAL A 140 16.23 -15.30 5.06
CA VAL A 140 17.67 -15.36 5.31
C VAL A 140 17.93 -15.05 6.78
N TYR A 141 18.41 -16.04 7.53
CA TYR A 141 18.78 -15.89 8.93
C TYR A 141 20.20 -15.35 9.03
N ILE A 142 20.36 -14.21 9.70
CA ILE A 142 21.63 -13.53 9.87
C ILE A 142 21.90 -13.22 11.34
N THR A 143 23.17 -13.05 11.68
CA THR A 143 23.58 -12.60 13.01
C THR A 143 24.25 -11.23 12.89
N ILE A 144 23.79 -10.27 13.68
CA ILE A 144 24.37 -8.92 13.78
C ILE A 144 24.56 -8.59 15.25
N ALA A 145 25.78 -8.23 15.65
CA ALA A 145 26.12 -7.89 17.04
C ALA A 145 25.60 -8.94 18.05
N GLU A 146 25.89 -10.21 17.79
CA GLU A 146 25.50 -11.37 18.62
C GLU A 146 23.98 -11.63 18.74
N GLN A 147 23.16 -10.88 18.00
CA GLN A 147 21.71 -11.10 17.93
C GLN A 147 21.30 -11.67 16.58
N ASP A 148 20.33 -12.57 16.61
CA ASP A 148 19.78 -13.19 15.42
C ASP A 148 18.62 -12.37 14.86
N TYR A 149 18.62 -12.25 13.54
CA TYR A 149 17.60 -11.56 12.76
C TYR A 149 17.26 -12.36 11.52
N GLN A 150 16.09 -12.09 10.96
CA GLN A 150 15.64 -12.64 9.70
C GLN A 150 15.41 -11.52 8.68
N LEU A 151 16.03 -11.66 7.52
CA LEU A 151 15.70 -10.90 6.32
C LEU A 151 14.61 -11.64 5.59
N ARG A 152 13.47 -10.98 5.44
CA ARG A 152 12.29 -11.55 4.78
C ARG A 152 12.06 -10.88 3.44
N MET A 153 12.07 -11.70 2.38
CA MET A 153 11.82 -11.32 1.00
C MET A 153 10.41 -11.74 0.60
N ILE A 154 9.52 -10.77 0.37
CA ILE A 154 8.11 -11.00 0.00
C ILE A 154 7.87 -10.47 -1.41
N ARG A 155 7.12 -11.22 -2.22
CA ARG A 155 6.70 -10.76 -3.55
C ARG A 155 5.63 -9.66 -3.42
N ALA A 156 5.90 -8.50 -3.99
CA ALA A 156 4.92 -7.46 -4.28
C ALA A 156 4.62 -7.44 -5.79
N THR A 157 3.71 -6.54 -6.21
CA THR A 157 3.20 -6.47 -7.60
C THR A 157 4.32 -6.42 -8.65
N GLU A 158 5.35 -5.60 -8.43
CA GLU A 158 6.41 -5.33 -9.41
C GLU A 158 7.82 -5.57 -8.87
N ALA A 159 7.95 -5.90 -7.58
CA ALA A 159 9.24 -6.01 -6.90
C ALA A 159 9.17 -7.03 -5.77
N TYR A 160 10.34 -7.46 -5.29
CA TYR A 160 10.48 -8.09 -3.98
C TYR A 160 10.71 -7.02 -2.93
N VAL A 161 9.95 -7.09 -1.85
CA VAL A 161 10.13 -6.26 -0.66
C VAL A 161 10.95 -7.05 0.34
N ILE A 162 12.08 -6.49 0.76
CA ILE A 162 12.98 -7.06 1.74
C ILE A 162 12.89 -6.22 3.02
N SER A 163 12.59 -6.87 4.14
CA SER A 163 12.49 -6.26 5.46
C SER A 163 13.32 -7.05 6.48
N LEU A 164 13.81 -6.35 7.52
CA LEU A 164 14.54 -6.97 8.62
C LEU A 164 13.60 -7.16 9.83
N GLN A 165 13.57 -8.36 10.37
CA GLN A 165 12.73 -8.74 11.51
C GLN A 165 13.58 -9.48 12.54
N ARG A 166 13.18 -9.44 13.80
CA ARG A 166 13.81 -10.26 14.86
C ARG A 166 13.29 -11.69 14.79
N ASP A 167 11.98 -11.84 14.59
CA ASP A 167 11.25 -13.09 14.45
C ASP A 167 9.97 -12.87 13.63
N GLU A 168 9.09 -13.87 13.53
CA GLU A 168 7.89 -13.84 12.70
C GLU A 168 6.90 -12.73 13.07
N GLU A 169 6.86 -12.34 14.34
CA GLU A 169 5.90 -11.38 14.87
C GLU A 169 6.55 -10.03 15.25
N THR A 170 7.87 -10.02 15.42
CA THR A 170 8.64 -8.89 15.95
C THR A 170 9.55 -8.27 14.90
N LEU A 171 9.36 -6.97 14.64
CA LEU A 171 10.24 -6.20 13.76
C LEU A 171 11.60 -5.95 14.42
N ALA A 172 12.64 -5.83 13.59
CA ALA A 172 13.95 -5.39 14.07
C ALA A 172 13.93 -3.88 14.40
N PRO A 173 14.84 -3.39 15.27
CA PRO A 173 14.95 -1.97 15.56
C PRO A 173 15.09 -1.13 14.27
N VAL A 174 14.36 -0.01 14.19
CA VAL A 174 14.27 0.82 12.96
C VAL A 174 15.64 1.31 12.50
N ASN A 175 16.50 1.74 13.43
CA ASN A 175 17.84 2.24 13.10
C ASN A 175 18.73 1.14 12.54
N LEU A 176 18.67 -0.07 13.12
CA LEU A 176 19.41 -1.22 12.62
C LEU A 176 18.95 -1.59 11.20
N SER A 177 17.63 -1.68 11.00
CA SER A 177 17.02 -1.98 9.70
C SER A 177 17.41 -0.95 8.64
N ARG A 178 17.33 0.34 8.98
CA ARG A 178 17.71 1.44 8.08
C ARG A 178 19.17 1.34 7.66
N ASN A 179 20.07 1.11 8.61
CA ASN A 179 21.51 1.04 8.34
C ASN A 179 21.86 -0.18 7.47
N LEU A 180 21.29 -1.34 7.79
CA LEU A 180 21.54 -2.57 7.02
C LEU A 180 20.98 -2.46 5.60
N LEU A 181 19.69 -2.11 5.46
CA LEU A 181 19.03 -2.04 4.15
C LEU A 181 19.61 -0.92 3.29
N GLY A 182 19.97 0.22 3.88
CA GLY A 182 20.70 1.28 3.18
C GLY A 182 22.06 0.81 2.65
N THR A 183 22.80 0.05 3.47
CA THR A 183 24.07 -0.57 3.05
C THR A 183 23.84 -1.57 1.91
N LEU A 184 22.81 -2.42 1.99
CA LEU A 184 22.45 -3.36 0.93
C LEU A 184 22.14 -2.65 -0.39
N GLN A 185 21.41 -1.52 -0.36
CA GLN A 185 21.13 -0.74 -1.56
C GLN A 185 22.43 -0.29 -2.26
N VAL A 186 23.34 0.30 -1.50
CA VAL A 186 24.61 0.86 -2.02
C VAL A 186 25.54 -0.24 -2.52
N ARG A 187 25.53 -1.41 -1.89
CA ARG A 187 26.44 -2.53 -2.18
C ARG A 187 25.84 -3.65 -3.03
N TRP A 188 24.61 -3.50 -3.52
CA TRP A 188 23.91 -4.51 -4.32
C TRP A 188 24.71 -5.00 -5.55
N LEU A 189 24.86 -6.33 -5.70
CA LEU A 189 25.67 -7.00 -6.74
C LEU A 189 24.96 -8.17 -7.41
#